data_AF-A0A0B4X8T1-F1
#
_entry.id   AF-A0A0B4X8T1-F1
#
_cell.length_a   1.000
_cell.length_b   1.000
_cell.length_c   1.000
_cell.angle_alpha   90.00
_cell.angle_beta   90.00
_cell.angle_gamma   90.00
#
_symmetry.space_group_name_H-M   'P 1'
#
loop_
_entity.id
_entity.type
_entity.pdbx_description
1 polymer ?
#
loop_
_entity_poly.entity_id
_entity_poly.type
_entity_poly.pdbx_seq_one_letter_code
_entity_poly.pdbx_strand_id
1 'polypeptide(L)'
;MAALSGLQARAGEIDRAAASADPETELSRFFRDSDPVYAGLGSADVDRVRAYALAVVARTAPRSGIAAAREEIDAGIVAGPLAAAGRLVAALDRPSRDWLGPLAAAATRIRGRDQKVWLDQIEARIPSSVTDTATTELALAFRAVVRRNGLGAADFAQLLADAPLGFARAVEGVLDTIAAAEGPVATMPSCCCDGTSEATPKGERALAGRDPVPVGFSTCCCHAEETLPVPNKVLPASIWDVQVEDHDGEKAMLGARLLGRPAILAFFYTRCMNPLKCSRTVTILAETAKRAAAEGLAVGVFGMSYDPAWDTPARLSRYGLDRGMQFTPDVALLRATGDWDGLRMTLELAVGYGPSTVNRHRIEVLVLDANGRPVFESDGRPPEAGELLAVLKQAAAR
;
A
#
# COMPACT_ATOMS: atom_id res chain seq x y z
N MET A 1 -13.70 -29.28 -17.12
CA MET A 1 -12.66 -28.96 -18.11
C MET A 1 -12.81 -27.58 -18.79
N ALA A 2 -13.90 -26.83 -18.61
CA ALA A 2 -14.11 -25.54 -19.31
C ALA A 2 -13.53 -24.28 -18.64
N ALA A 3 -13.04 -24.34 -17.38
CA ALA A 3 -12.53 -23.17 -16.66
C ALA A 3 -11.05 -22.83 -16.96
N LEU A 4 -10.25 -23.84 -17.35
CA LEU A 4 -8.81 -23.66 -17.64
C LEU A 4 -8.55 -22.81 -18.88
N SER A 5 -9.45 -22.81 -19.86
CA SER A 5 -9.32 -21.97 -21.06
C SER A 5 -9.46 -20.47 -20.76
N GLY A 6 -10.20 -20.10 -19.71
CA GLY A 6 -10.37 -18.71 -19.29
C GLY A 6 -9.09 -18.11 -18.72
N LEU A 7 -8.46 -18.78 -17.75
CA LEU A 7 -7.23 -18.30 -17.12
C LEU A 7 -6.05 -18.22 -18.09
N GLN A 8 -5.88 -19.23 -18.93
CA GLN A 8 -4.82 -19.25 -19.94
C GLN A 8 -4.97 -18.10 -20.95
N ALA A 9 -6.20 -17.80 -21.38
CA ALA A 9 -6.45 -16.66 -22.25
C ALA A 9 -6.04 -15.32 -21.60
N ARG A 10 -6.28 -15.16 -20.30
CA ARG A 10 -5.85 -13.96 -19.54
C ARG A 10 -4.34 -13.90 -19.35
N ALA A 11 -3.66 -15.01 -19.09
CA ALA A 11 -2.20 -15.04 -19.11
C ALA A 11 -1.64 -14.64 -20.48
N GLY A 12 -2.19 -15.15 -21.58
CA GLY A 12 -1.77 -14.75 -22.93
C GLY A 12 -2.02 -13.26 -23.25
N GLU A 13 -2.97 -12.60 -22.56
CA GLU A 13 -3.13 -11.15 -22.63
C GLU A 13 -2.00 -10.41 -21.89
N ILE A 14 -1.65 -10.88 -20.69
CA ILE A 14 -0.55 -10.34 -19.89
C ILE A 14 0.80 -10.53 -20.61
N ASP A 15 1.04 -11.72 -21.18
CA ASP A 15 2.27 -12.02 -21.91
C ASP A 15 2.43 -11.15 -23.15
N ARG A 16 1.33 -10.84 -23.85
CA ARG A 16 1.34 -9.90 -24.99
C ARG A 16 1.68 -8.48 -24.55
N ALA A 17 1.12 -8.02 -23.44
CA ALA A 17 1.49 -6.71 -22.86
C ALA A 17 2.97 -6.67 -22.48
N ALA A 18 3.50 -7.76 -21.91
CA ALA A 18 4.90 -7.88 -21.55
C ALA A 18 5.85 -7.88 -22.75
N ALA A 19 5.40 -8.35 -23.91
CA ALA A 19 6.13 -8.35 -25.16
C ALA A 19 5.91 -7.08 -26.02
N SER A 20 5.16 -6.10 -25.51
CA SER A 20 4.90 -4.86 -26.23
C SER A 20 6.14 -3.94 -26.31
N ALA A 21 6.04 -2.87 -27.10
CA ALA A 21 7.09 -1.86 -27.19
C ALA A 21 7.23 -1.03 -25.91
N ASP A 22 6.18 -0.97 -25.07
CA ASP A 22 6.18 -0.29 -23.77
C ASP A 22 5.52 -1.17 -22.69
N PRO A 23 6.23 -2.20 -22.20
CA PRO A 23 5.70 -3.12 -21.20
C PRO A 23 5.35 -2.45 -19.87
N GLU A 24 6.01 -1.34 -19.52
CA GLU A 24 5.79 -0.63 -18.26
C GLU A 24 4.37 -0.05 -18.21
N THR A 25 3.98 0.69 -19.25
CA THR A 25 2.63 1.23 -19.38
C THR A 25 1.60 0.11 -19.51
N GLU A 26 1.83 -0.84 -20.43
CA GLU A 26 0.87 -1.89 -20.75
C GLU A 26 0.61 -2.86 -19.59
N LEU A 27 1.62 -3.18 -18.78
CA LEU A 27 1.44 -4.07 -17.63
C LEU A 27 0.81 -3.36 -16.42
N SER A 28 1.01 -2.05 -16.28
CA SER A 28 0.50 -1.28 -15.14
C SER A 28 -1.04 -1.34 -15.01
N ARG A 29 -1.76 -1.51 -16.13
CA ARG A 29 -3.23 -1.57 -16.12
C ARG A 29 -3.78 -2.80 -15.39
N PHE A 30 -3.07 -3.94 -15.41
CA PHE A 30 -3.45 -5.13 -14.64
C PHE A 30 -3.35 -4.90 -13.12
N PHE A 31 -2.70 -3.79 -12.75
CA PHE A 31 -2.77 -3.02 -11.50
C PHE A 31 -4.16 -2.75 -10.94
N ARG A 32 -5.10 -2.49 -11.86
CA ARG A 32 -6.38 -1.86 -11.58
C ARG A 32 -7.42 -2.92 -11.32
N ASP A 33 -8.15 -2.75 -10.22
CA ASP A 33 -9.15 -3.73 -9.79
C ASP A 33 -10.34 -3.81 -10.75
N SER A 34 -10.56 -2.76 -11.54
CA SER A 34 -11.57 -2.65 -12.58
C SER A 34 -11.13 -3.14 -13.96
N ASP A 35 -9.89 -3.65 -14.12
CA ASP A 35 -9.41 -4.07 -15.43
C ASP A 35 -10.26 -5.25 -15.98
N PRO A 36 -10.65 -5.22 -17.28
CA PRO A 36 -11.43 -6.27 -17.90
C PRO A 36 -10.83 -7.68 -17.77
N VAL A 37 -9.50 -7.79 -17.55
CA VAL A 37 -8.79 -9.05 -17.27
C VAL A 37 -9.35 -9.78 -16.03
N TYR A 38 -10.08 -9.10 -15.15
CA TYR A 38 -10.71 -9.68 -13.96
C TYR A 38 -12.22 -9.89 -14.08
N ALA A 39 -12.86 -9.37 -15.13
CA ALA A 39 -14.30 -9.40 -15.28
C ALA A 39 -14.86 -10.83 -15.27
N GLY A 40 -15.83 -11.07 -14.39
CA GLY A 40 -16.51 -12.37 -14.24
C GLY A 40 -15.71 -13.43 -13.48
N LEU A 41 -14.48 -13.15 -13.05
CA LEU A 41 -13.68 -14.09 -12.26
C LEU A 41 -14.12 -14.13 -10.80
N GLY A 42 -14.09 -15.32 -10.21
CA GLY A 42 -14.16 -15.48 -8.75
C GLY A 42 -12.85 -15.03 -8.08
N SER A 43 -12.87 -14.71 -6.79
CA SER A 43 -11.71 -14.15 -6.07
C SER A 43 -10.45 -15.00 -6.19
N ALA A 44 -10.55 -16.33 -6.10
CA ALA A 44 -9.38 -17.21 -6.23
C ALA A 44 -8.72 -17.14 -7.63
N ASP A 45 -9.52 -16.95 -8.68
CA ASP A 45 -9.02 -16.82 -10.05
C ASP A 45 -8.45 -15.42 -10.30
N VAL A 46 -9.05 -14.38 -9.71
CA VAL A 46 -8.47 -13.02 -9.68
C VAL A 46 -7.09 -13.04 -9.01
N ASP A 47 -6.97 -13.71 -7.86
CA ASP A 47 -5.70 -13.82 -7.14
C ASP A 47 -4.62 -14.52 -7.98
N ARG A 48 -4.98 -15.57 -8.72
CA ARG A 48 -4.06 -16.26 -9.65
C ARG A 48 -3.62 -15.37 -10.80
N VAL A 49 -4.56 -14.68 -11.45
CA VAL A 49 -4.25 -13.75 -12.55
C VAL A 49 -3.36 -12.61 -12.06
N ARG A 50 -3.64 -12.05 -10.89
CA ARG A 50 -2.81 -10.98 -10.31
C ARG A 50 -1.41 -11.47 -9.93
N ALA A 51 -1.31 -12.64 -9.29
CA ALA A 51 -0.03 -13.23 -8.95
C ALA A 51 0.83 -13.44 -10.20
N TYR A 52 0.21 -13.95 -11.27
CA TYR A 52 0.88 -14.10 -12.57
C TYR A 52 1.32 -12.74 -13.15
N ALA A 53 0.44 -11.73 -13.16
CA ALA A 53 0.77 -10.39 -13.64
C ALA A 53 1.95 -9.76 -12.87
N LEU A 54 1.96 -9.84 -11.54
CA LEU A 54 3.08 -9.36 -10.72
C LEU A 54 4.39 -10.11 -11.03
N ALA A 55 4.32 -11.42 -11.23
CA ALA A 55 5.49 -12.23 -11.57
C ALA A 55 6.04 -11.92 -12.97
N VAL A 56 5.17 -11.62 -13.93
CA VAL A 56 5.56 -11.15 -15.26
C VAL A 56 6.24 -9.78 -15.14
N VAL A 57 5.64 -8.83 -14.44
CA VAL A 57 6.22 -7.49 -14.20
C VAL A 57 7.57 -7.57 -13.51
N ALA A 58 7.74 -8.47 -12.53
CA ALA A 58 9.02 -8.70 -11.87
C ALA A 58 10.15 -9.04 -12.86
N ARG A 59 9.84 -9.77 -13.95
CA ARG A 59 10.82 -10.20 -14.95
C ARG A 59 11.07 -9.18 -16.05
N THR A 60 10.11 -8.30 -16.34
CA THR A 60 10.14 -7.44 -17.54
C THR A 60 10.23 -5.95 -17.24
N ALA A 61 9.47 -5.46 -16.26
CA ALA A 61 9.35 -4.03 -15.97
C ALA A 61 9.12 -3.78 -14.47
N PRO A 62 10.03 -4.21 -13.57
CA PRO A 62 9.76 -4.30 -12.14
C PRO A 62 9.40 -2.97 -11.47
N ARG A 63 9.79 -1.83 -12.05
CA ARG A 63 9.45 -0.49 -11.55
C ARG A 63 7.95 -0.19 -11.62
N SER A 64 7.27 -0.66 -12.66
CA SER A 64 5.85 -0.37 -12.89
C SER A 64 4.92 -1.03 -11.87
N GLY A 65 5.39 -2.09 -11.19
CA GLY A 65 4.63 -2.83 -10.19
C GLY A 65 4.97 -2.50 -8.74
N ILE A 66 5.81 -1.49 -8.45
CA ILE A 66 6.22 -1.17 -7.07
C ILE A 66 5.01 -0.87 -6.17
N ALA A 67 4.09 -0.02 -6.64
CA ALA A 67 2.90 0.34 -5.87
C ALA A 67 2.01 -0.88 -5.59
N ALA A 68 1.81 -1.74 -6.59
CA ALA A 68 1.03 -2.96 -6.45
C ALA A 68 1.69 -3.97 -5.49
N ALA A 69 3.01 -4.15 -5.59
CA ALA A 69 3.76 -4.98 -4.67
C ALA A 69 3.67 -4.45 -3.23
N ARG A 70 3.68 -3.12 -3.06
CA ARG A 70 3.56 -2.48 -1.74
C ARG A 70 2.20 -2.77 -1.12
N GLU A 71 1.12 -2.61 -1.89
CA GLU A 71 -0.23 -2.95 -1.45
C GLU A 71 -0.32 -4.41 -0.97
N GLU A 72 0.20 -5.35 -1.77
CA GLU A 72 0.16 -6.77 -1.41
C GLU A 72 0.99 -7.07 -0.16
N ILE A 73 2.20 -6.53 -0.04
CA ILE A 73 3.06 -6.76 1.11
C ILE A 73 2.47 -6.13 2.37
N ASP A 74 1.90 -4.92 2.29
CA ASP A 74 1.37 -4.21 3.46
C ASP A 74 0.04 -4.80 3.96
N ALA A 75 -0.84 -5.27 3.07
CA ALA A 75 -2.20 -5.67 3.45
C ALA A 75 -2.65 -7.04 2.92
N GLY A 76 -1.98 -7.62 1.92
CA GLY A 76 -2.35 -8.89 1.28
C GLY A 76 -2.33 -10.08 2.25
N ILE A 77 -3.20 -11.06 2.05
CA ILE A 77 -3.30 -12.28 2.89
C ILE A 77 -3.32 -13.57 2.07
N VAL A 78 -3.13 -13.45 0.76
CA VAL A 78 -3.18 -14.57 -0.20
C VAL A 78 -1.77 -14.88 -0.64
N ALA A 79 -1.38 -16.15 -0.53
CA ALA A 79 -0.02 -16.62 -0.74
C ALA A 79 0.54 -16.27 -2.14
N GLY A 80 -0.25 -16.49 -3.21
CA GLY A 80 0.18 -16.23 -4.59
C GLY A 80 0.58 -14.77 -4.86
N PRO A 81 -0.33 -13.79 -4.68
CA PRO A 81 0.00 -12.37 -4.88
C PRO A 81 1.15 -11.88 -4.00
N LEU A 82 1.22 -12.31 -2.72
CA LEU A 82 2.32 -11.97 -1.82
C LEU A 82 3.67 -12.50 -2.30
N ALA A 83 3.70 -13.76 -2.75
CA ALA A 83 4.90 -14.36 -3.30
C ALA A 83 5.39 -13.60 -4.54
N ALA A 84 4.47 -13.26 -5.45
CA ALA A 84 4.78 -12.51 -6.66
C ALA A 84 5.25 -11.09 -6.36
N ALA A 85 4.67 -10.43 -5.35
CA ALA A 85 5.14 -9.14 -4.86
C ALA A 85 6.56 -9.23 -4.27
N GLY A 86 6.85 -10.28 -3.48
CA GLY A 86 8.19 -10.58 -3.00
C GLY A 86 9.18 -10.75 -4.15
N ARG A 87 8.83 -11.55 -5.16
CA ARG A 87 9.65 -11.75 -6.37
C ARG A 87 9.92 -10.43 -7.11
N LEU A 88 8.94 -9.53 -7.20
CA LEU A 88 9.12 -8.19 -7.76
C LEU A 88 10.13 -7.37 -6.97
N VAL A 89 9.99 -7.32 -5.63
CA VAL A 89 10.96 -6.60 -4.77
C VAL A 89 12.37 -7.20 -4.93
N ALA A 90 12.48 -8.52 -5.02
CA ALA A 90 13.73 -9.21 -5.28
C ALA A 90 14.34 -8.89 -6.66
N ALA A 91 13.54 -8.49 -7.64
CA ALA A 91 13.99 -8.12 -8.98
C ALA A 91 14.45 -6.66 -9.10
N LEU A 92 14.13 -5.78 -8.15
CA LEU A 92 14.56 -4.38 -8.18
C LEU A 92 16.09 -4.24 -8.09
N ASP A 93 16.68 -3.36 -8.89
CA ASP A 93 18.13 -3.09 -8.87
C ASP A 93 18.60 -2.51 -7.53
N ARG A 94 17.78 -1.64 -6.94
CA ARG A 94 18.04 -0.93 -5.67
C ARG A 94 16.75 -0.83 -4.85
N PRO A 95 16.29 -1.92 -4.22
CA PRO A 95 15.11 -1.88 -3.37
C PRO A 95 15.42 -1.07 -2.09
N SER A 96 14.49 -0.20 -1.66
CA SER A 96 14.64 0.56 -0.41
C SER A 96 14.73 -0.38 0.81
N ARG A 97 15.50 0.02 1.84
CA ARG A 97 15.52 -0.67 3.14
C ARG A 97 14.14 -0.71 3.82
N ASP A 98 13.23 0.20 3.43
CA ASP A 98 11.88 0.29 4.00
C ASP A 98 10.97 -0.88 3.61
N TRP A 99 11.48 -1.84 2.82
CA TRP A 99 10.83 -3.12 2.55
C TRP A 99 11.05 -4.15 3.64
N LEU A 100 12.10 -4.05 4.46
CA LEU A 100 12.46 -5.10 5.43
C LEU A 100 11.34 -5.36 6.44
N GLY A 101 10.85 -4.31 7.10
CA GLY A 101 9.75 -4.40 8.07
C GLY A 101 8.47 -4.98 7.44
N PRO A 102 7.97 -4.41 6.33
CA PRO A 102 6.79 -4.93 5.63
C PRO A 102 6.92 -6.39 5.17
N LEU A 103 8.07 -6.81 4.65
CA LEU A 103 8.29 -8.20 4.23
C LEU A 103 8.24 -9.17 5.41
N ALA A 104 8.89 -8.84 6.53
CA ALA A 104 8.82 -9.65 7.75
C ALA A 104 7.38 -9.70 8.31
N ALA A 105 6.68 -8.57 8.33
CA ALA A 105 5.29 -8.49 8.75
C ALA A 105 4.35 -9.32 7.85
N ALA A 106 4.58 -9.31 6.53
CA ALA A 106 3.84 -10.13 5.58
C ALA A 106 4.05 -11.62 5.84
N ALA A 107 5.28 -12.05 6.09
CA ALA A 107 5.59 -13.45 6.43
C ALA A 107 4.87 -13.88 7.72
N THR A 108 4.88 -13.04 8.76
CA THR A 108 4.12 -13.28 9.99
C THR A 108 2.62 -13.44 9.72
N ARG A 109 2.06 -12.56 8.87
CA ARG A 109 0.64 -12.55 8.53
C ARG A 109 0.18 -13.84 7.86
N ILE A 110 1.01 -14.43 6.99
CA ILE A 110 0.66 -15.65 6.26
C ILE A 110 1.17 -16.94 6.90
N ARG A 111 1.77 -16.90 8.10
CA ARG A 111 2.36 -18.10 8.73
C ARG A 111 1.45 -19.34 8.78
N GLY A 112 0.14 -19.14 8.95
CA GLY A 112 -0.88 -20.21 8.99
C GLY A 112 -1.56 -20.48 7.63
N ARG A 113 -1.13 -19.79 6.59
CA ARG A 113 -1.67 -19.82 5.22
C ARG A 113 -0.55 -19.92 4.18
N ASP A 114 0.66 -20.27 4.60
CA ASP A 114 1.78 -20.46 3.69
C ASP A 114 1.45 -21.63 2.76
N GLN A 115 1.63 -21.41 1.47
CA GLN A 115 1.28 -22.37 0.43
C GLN A 115 2.40 -22.43 -0.60
N LYS A 116 2.52 -23.58 -1.26
CA LYS A 116 3.35 -23.68 -2.46
C LYS A 116 2.85 -22.69 -3.51
N VAL A 117 3.78 -22.08 -4.22
CA VAL A 117 3.47 -21.09 -5.26
C VAL A 117 4.20 -21.46 -6.55
N TRP A 118 3.51 -21.30 -7.67
CA TRP A 118 4.10 -21.44 -8.99
C TRP A 118 3.69 -20.24 -9.83
N LEU A 119 4.67 -19.39 -10.11
CA LEU A 119 4.47 -18.05 -10.66
C LEU A 119 4.91 -17.94 -12.13
N ASP A 120 5.38 -19.04 -12.70
CA ASP A 120 5.85 -19.07 -14.09
C ASP A 120 4.73 -19.45 -15.06
N GLN A 121 3.63 -20.02 -14.57
CA GLN A 121 2.46 -20.38 -15.36
C GLN A 121 1.16 -20.16 -14.56
N ILE A 122 0.07 -19.82 -15.25
CA ILE A 122 -1.26 -19.78 -14.65
C ILE A 122 -1.93 -21.16 -14.76
N GLU A 123 -1.64 -22.05 -13.82
CA GLU A 123 -2.24 -23.38 -13.79
C GLU A 123 -3.17 -23.59 -12.60
N ALA A 124 -4.17 -24.45 -12.78
CA ALA A 124 -5.06 -24.83 -11.69
C ALA A 124 -4.36 -25.73 -10.65
N ARG A 125 -3.26 -26.39 -11.03
CA ARG A 125 -2.53 -27.33 -10.17
C ARG A 125 -1.04 -27.02 -10.19
N ILE A 126 -0.45 -26.97 -9.00
CA ILE A 126 0.99 -26.81 -8.82
C ILE A 126 1.67 -28.18 -8.96
N PRO A 127 2.73 -28.31 -9.79
CA PRO A 127 3.51 -29.53 -9.93
C PRO A 127 4.07 -29.97 -8.58
N SER A 128 4.14 -31.28 -8.35
CA SER A 128 4.68 -31.83 -7.09
C SER A 128 6.15 -31.48 -6.86
N SER A 129 6.89 -31.23 -7.94
CA SER A 129 8.29 -30.80 -7.93
C SER A 129 8.51 -29.39 -7.40
N VAL A 130 7.47 -28.53 -7.42
CA VAL A 130 7.59 -27.17 -6.88
C VAL A 130 7.66 -27.24 -5.36
N THR A 131 8.72 -26.68 -4.81
CA THR A 131 8.98 -26.59 -3.36
C THR A 131 8.79 -25.18 -2.83
N ASP A 132 8.87 -24.17 -3.70
CA ASP A 132 8.79 -22.77 -3.30
C ASP A 132 7.43 -22.45 -2.68
N THR A 133 7.48 -21.73 -1.56
CA THR A 133 6.30 -21.21 -0.88
C THR A 133 6.29 -19.69 -0.90
N ALA A 134 5.16 -19.08 -0.56
CA ALA A 134 5.08 -17.63 -0.45
C ALA A 134 6.07 -17.08 0.58
N THR A 135 6.27 -17.77 1.71
CA THR A 135 7.28 -17.42 2.71
C THR A 135 8.70 -17.48 2.14
N THR A 136 8.98 -18.46 1.27
CA THR A 136 10.28 -18.59 0.60
C THR A 136 10.56 -17.39 -0.30
N GLU A 137 9.58 -16.97 -1.11
CA GLU A 137 9.69 -15.80 -1.99
C GLU A 137 9.84 -14.48 -1.21
N LEU A 138 9.12 -14.32 -0.08
CA LEU A 138 9.30 -13.16 0.80
C LEU A 138 10.71 -13.14 1.43
N ALA A 139 11.26 -14.30 1.82
CA ALA A 139 12.61 -14.39 2.35
C ALA A 139 13.66 -14.05 1.28
N LEU A 140 13.46 -14.49 0.03
CA LEU A 140 14.31 -14.10 -1.11
C LEU A 140 14.30 -12.58 -1.33
N ALA A 141 13.12 -11.96 -1.26
CA ALA A 141 12.98 -10.51 -1.33
C ALA A 141 13.74 -9.79 -0.21
N PHE A 142 13.58 -10.25 1.04
CA PHE A 142 14.25 -9.68 2.20
C PHE A 142 15.77 -9.74 2.04
N ARG A 143 16.30 -10.90 1.65
CA ARG A 143 17.73 -11.09 1.37
C ARG A 143 18.24 -10.18 0.26
N ALA A 144 17.46 -9.99 -0.80
CA ALA A 144 17.78 -9.07 -1.87
C ALA A 144 17.91 -7.63 -1.37
N VAL A 145 17.02 -7.18 -0.48
CA VAL A 145 17.08 -5.86 0.15
C VAL A 145 18.34 -5.73 1.01
N VAL A 146 18.60 -6.69 1.90
CA VAL A 146 19.79 -6.71 2.77
C VAL A 146 21.07 -6.60 1.94
N ARG A 147 21.25 -7.50 0.98
CA ARG A 147 22.47 -7.58 0.15
C ARG A 147 22.71 -6.31 -0.65
N ARG A 148 21.67 -5.76 -1.30
CA ARG A 148 21.83 -4.59 -2.18
C ARG A 148 22.02 -3.28 -1.42
N ASN A 149 21.70 -3.26 -0.13
CA ASN A 149 21.93 -2.11 0.75
C ASN A 149 23.16 -2.30 1.66
N GLY A 150 23.90 -3.41 1.53
CA GLY A 150 25.10 -3.66 2.35
C GLY A 150 24.81 -3.76 3.85
N LEU A 151 23.64 -4.28 4.22
CA LEU A 151 23.22 -4.38 5.63
C LEU A 151 23.79 -5.63 6.30
N GLY A 152 24.27 -5.49 7.52
CA GLY A 152 24.75 -6.59 8.36
C GLY A 152 23.64 -7.19 9.22
N ALA A 153 23.90 -8.38 9.79
CA ALA A 153 22.92 -9.10 10.62
C ALA A 153 22.34 -8.27 11.78
N ALA A 154 23.14 -7.37 12.37
CA ALA A 154 22.71 -6.50 13.44
C ALA A 154 21.61 -5.51 13.02
N ASP A 155 21.58 -5.08 11.75
CA ASP A 155 20.64 -4.05 11.26
C ASP A 155 19.18 -4.55 11.24
N PHE A 156 18.98 -5.86 11.26
CA PHE A 156 17.65 -6.48 11.15
C PHE A 156 17.43 -7.66 12.11
N ALA A 157 18.31 -7.84 13.10
CA ALA A 157 18.23 -8.94 14.06
C ALA A 157 16.86 -8.99 14.77
N GLN A 158 16.34 -7.83 15.18
CA GLN A 158 15.03 -7.75 15.83
C GLN A 158 13.89 -8.20 14.90
N LEU A 159 13.94 -7.80 13.62
CA LEU A 159 12.93 -8.21 12.64
C LEU A 159 12.90 -9.73 12.44
N LEU A 160 14.07 -10.39 12.46
CA LEU A 160 14.15 -11.85 12.35
C LEU A 160 13.73 -12.56 13.64
N ALA A 161 14.06 -12.00 14.81
CA ALA A 161 13.63 -12.54 16.10
C ALA A 161 12.09 -12.59 16.22
N ASP A 162 11.41 -11.60 15.65
CA ASP A 162 9.95 -11.51 15.66
C ASP A 162 9.28 -12.26 14.48
N ALA A 163 10.05 -12.73 13.50
CA ALA A 163 9.54 -13.39 12.30
C ALA A 163 9.25 -14.89 12.51
N PRO A 164 8.43 -15.52 11.66
CA PRO A 164 8.20 -16.96 11.73
C PRO A 164 9.49 -17.74 11.48
N LEU A 165 9.69 -18.84 12.21
CA LEU A 165 10.90 -19.66 12.11
C LEU A 165 11.25 -20.10 10.68
N GLY A 166 10.26 -20.43 9.86
CA GLY A 166 10.49 -20.80 8.45
C GLY A 166 11.05 -19.65 7.62
N PHE A 167 10.58 -18.43 7.86
CA PHE A 167 11.10 -17.21 7.22
C PHE A 167 12.50 -16.91 7.73
N ALA A 168 12.71 -16.89 9.05
CA ALA A 168 14.00 -16.62 9.66
C ALA A 168 15.09 -17.56 9.13
N ARG A 169 14.83 -18.88 9.13
CA ARG A 169 15.75 -19.88 8.56
C ARG A 169 16.05 -19.67 7.08
N ALA A 170 15.04 -19.30 6.29
CA ALA A 170 15.22 -19.03 4.86
C ALA A 170 16.06 -17.76 4.59
N VAL A 171 16.04 -16.79 5.52
CA VAL A 171 16.91 -15.61 5.48
C VAL A 171 18.33 -15.94 5.98
N GLU A 172 18.44 -16.60 7.13
CA GLU A 172 19.70 -16.93 7.81
C GLU A 172 20.63 -17.80 6.97
N GLY A 173 20.09 -18.84 6.32
CA GLY A 173 20.89 -19.79 5.52
C GLY A 173 21.69 -19.13 4.38
N VAL A 174 21.42 -17.86 4.06
CA VAL A 174 22.15 -17.10 3.04
C VAL A 174 23.04 -16.03 3.62
N LEU A 175 22.75 -15.51 4.81
CA LEU A 175 23.68 -14.64 5.51
C LEU A 175 24.99 -15.37 5.80
N ASP A 176 24.92 -16.66 6.15
CA ASP A 176 26.09 -17.52 6.29
C ASP A 176 26.89 -17.64 4.98
N THR A 177 26.19 -17.62 3.83
CA THR A 177 26.84 -17.68 2.51
C THR A 177 27.48 -16.35 2.12
N ILE A 178 26.86 -15.22 2.47
CA ILE A 178 27.39 -13.87 2.21
C ILE A 178 28.60 -13.60 3.12
N ALA A 179 28.50 -13.89 4.42
CA ALA A 179 29.59 -13.76 5.37
C ALA A 179 30.80 -14.64 4.99
N ALA A 180 30.56 -15.84 4.44
CA ALA A 180 31.62 -16.69 3.92
C ALA A 180 32.25 -16.17 2.62
N ALA A 181 31.48 -15.47 1.77
CA ALA A 181 31.95 -14.92 0.50
C ALA A 181 32.70 -13.59 0.64
N GLU A 182 32.36 -12.78 1.64
CA GLU A 182 33.01 -11.47 1.88
C GLU A 182 34.37 -11.58 2.58
N GLY A 183 34.73 -12.77 3.10
CA GLY A 183 35.96 -12.96 3.87
C GLY A 183 36.00 -12.08 5.13
N PRO A 184 37.02 -12.20 5.99
CA PRO A 184 37.24 -11.21 7.03
C PRO A 184 37.55 -9.88 6.34
N VAL A 185 36.60 -8.96 6.34
CA VAL A 185 36.84 -7.57 5.95
C VAL A 185 38.01 -7.11 6.80
N ALA A 186 39.17 -6.93 6.16
CA ALA A 186 40.34 -6.37 6.82
C ALA A 186 39.88 -5.07 7.45
N THR A 187 39.89 -5.03 8.78
CA THR A 187 39.62 -3.83 9.57
C THR A 187 40.45 -2.72 8.96
N MET A 188 39.81 -1.79 8.25
CA MET A 188 40.51 -0.61 7.77
C MET A 188 41.13 0.05 9.01
N PRO A 189 42.45 0.32 9.00
CA PRO A 189 43.08 0.96 10.14
C PRO A 189 42.33 2.26 10.42
N SER A 190 41.95 2.42 11.70
CA SER A 190 41.33 3.62 12.22
C SER A 190 42.08 4.84 11.70
N CYS A 191 41.35 5.75 11.07
CA CYS A 191 41.89 7.03 10.61
C CYS A 191 42.63 7.69 11.79
N CYS A 192 43.94 7.86 11.66
CA CYS A 192 44.80 8.55 12.61
C CYS A 192 44.48 10.04 12.61
N CYS A 193 43.49 10.44 13.41
CA CYS A 193 43.26 11.84 13.76
C CYS A 193 43.53 12.06 15.25
N ASP A 194 44.71 11.65 15.71
CA ASP A 194 45.35 12.23 16.89
C ASP A 194 46.65 12.88 16.41
N GLY A 195 46.64 14.20 16.33
CA GLY A 195 47.74 15.00 15.79
C GLY A 195 47.62 16.45 16.23
N THR A 196 48.10 16.68 17.44
CA THR A 196 48.26 17.97 18.11
C THR A 196 49.04 19.01 17.30
N SER A 197 48.57 20.25 17.40
CA SER A 197 49.25 21.53 17.17
C SER A 197 50.75 21.56 17.53
N GLU A 198 51.61 22.04 16.61
CA GLU A 198 52.37 23.31 16.77
C GLU A 198 53.42 23.55 15.65
N ALA A 199 53.66 24.84 15.40
CA ALA A 199 54.85 25.50 14.85
C ALA A 199 55.13 25.54 13.33
N THR A 200 54.94 26.75 12.79
CA THR A 200 55.58 27.34 11.59
C THR A 200 57.09 27.62 11.86
N PRO A 201 57.97 27.80 10.84
CA PRO A 201 58.02 29.06 10.08
C PRO A 201 58.49 29.02 8.60
N LYS A 202 58.03 30.07 7.90
CA LYS A 202 58.64 30.87 6.80
C LYS A 202 59.12 30.21 5.50
N GLY A 203 58.46 30.62 4.41
CA GLY A 203 59.01 30.65 3.05
C GLY A 203 58.10 31.45 2.11
N GLU A 204 58.49 32.70 1.82
CA GLU A 204 57.82 33.59 0.87
C GLU A 204 57.79 33.02 -0.55
N ARG A 205 56.63 33.08 -1.21
CA ARG A 205 56.51 33.53 -2.60
C ARG A 205 55.07 33.87 -2.96
N ALA A 206 54.91 35.11 -3.39
CA ALA A 206 53.67 35.71 -3.87
C ALA A 206 53.13 35.00 -5.11
N LEU A 207 51.80 34.83 -5.16
CA LEU A 207 51.01 34.84 -6.40
C LEU A 207 49.55 35.17 -6.05
N ALA A 208 48.98 36.03 -6.88
CA ALA A 208 47.77 36.78 -6.66
C ALA A 208 46.47 35.95 -6.79
N GLY A 209 45.47 36.37 -6.01
CA GLY A 209 44.07 36.46 -6.45
C GLY A 209 43.26 35.17 -6.46
N ARG A 210 42.44 34.98 -5.41
CA ARG A 210 41.02 34.59 -5.48
C ARG A 210 40.45 34.52 -4.06
N ASP A 211 39.39 35.28 -3.82
CA ASP A 211 38.61 35.23 -2.58
C ASP A 211 38.00 33.83 -2.39
N PRO A 212 38.10 33.21 -1.19
CA PRO A 212 37.32 32.03 -0.87
C PRO A 212 35.92 32.45 -0.43
N VAL A 213 34.92 31.99 -1.19
CA VAL A 213 33.51 32.01 -0.76
C VAL A 213 33.39 31.13 0.48
N PRO A 214 32.83 31.62 1.60
CA PRO A 214 32.60 30.79 2.78
C PRO A 214 31.44 29.85 2.48
N VAL A 215 31.75 28.56 2.26
CA VAL A 215 30.75 27.49 2.24
C VAL A 215 30.39 27.18 3.70
N GLY A 216 29.41 27.90 4.22
CA GLY A 216 28.80 27.61 5.50
C GLY A 216 28.01 26.30 5.41
N PHE A 217 28.53 25.23 6.00
CA PHE A 217 27.73 24.07 6.37
C PHE A 217 26.81 24.46 7.53
N SER A 218 25.66 25.02 7.20
CA SER A 218 24.56 25.17 8.15
C SER A 218 23.84 23.84 8.28
N THR A 219 24.20 23.10 9.33
CA THR A 219 23.41 22.02 9.89
C THR A 219 22.28 22.65 10.69
N CYS A 220 21.05 22.62 10.16
CA CYS A 220 19.85 22.87 10.95
C CYS A 220 18.75 21.90 10.52
N CYS A 221 18.58 20.85 11.31
CA CYS A 221 17.47 19.89 11.27
C CYS A 221 16.20 20.53 11.84
N CYS A 222 15.71 21.60 11.21
CA CYS A 222 14.39 22.12 11.50
C CYS A 222 13.39 21.36 10.62
N HIS A 223 12.45 20.68 11.25
CA HIS A 223 11.28 20.08 10.63
C HIS A 223 10.62 21.08 9.67
N ALA A 224 10.93 20.96 8.37
CA ALA A 224 10.07 21.52 7.36
C ALA A 224 8.77 20.71 7.45
N GLU A 225 7.66 21.35 7.81
CA GLU A 225 6.34 20.78 7.57
C GLU A 225 6.27 20.47 6.09
N GLU A 226 6.47 19.21 5.74
CA GLU A 226 6.31 18.74 4.37
C GLU A 226 4.82 18.87 4.07
N THR A 227 4.45 19.96 3.42
CA THR A 227 3.08 20.21 2.98
C THR A 227 2.69 19.08 2.04
N LEU A 228 1.77 18.23 2.48
CA LEU A 228 1.27 17.14 1.66
C LEU A 228 0.78 17.70 0.32
N PRO A 229 1.17 17.11 -0.81
CA PRO A 229 0.71 17.57 -2.12
C PRO A 229 -0.82 17.52 -2.16
N VAL A 230 -1.45 18.66 -2.44
CA VAL A 230 -2.91 18.76 -2.54
C VAL A 230 -3.33 18.15 -3.88
N PRO A 231 -4.25 17.17 -3.90
CA PRO A 231 -4.78 16.63 -5.14
C PRO A 231 -5.42 17.73 -6.00
N ASN A 232 -5.16 17.74 -7.31
CA ASN A 232 -5.80 18.68 -8.24
C ASN A 232 -7.10 18.12 -8.85
N LYS A 233 -7.74 17.16 -8.17
CA LYS A 233 -8.96 16.47 -8.64
C LYS A 233 -10.17 17.36 -8.40
N VAL A 234 -10.86 17.75 -9.46
CA VAL A 234 -12.12 18.49 -9.38
C VAL A 234 -13.27 17.50 -9.53
N LEU A 235 -14.08 17.34 -8.48
CA LEU A 235 -15.26 16.50 -8.52
C LEU A 235 -16.41 17.23 -9.23
N PRO A 236 -17.13 16.60 -10.19
CA PRO A 236 -18.26 17.22 -10.85
C PRO A 236 -19.43 17.40 -9.89
N ALA A 237 -20.18 18.49 -10.03
CA ALA A 237 -21.28 18.84 -9.12
C ALA A 237 -22.36 17.73 -9.01
N SER A 238 -22.56 16.95 -10.07
CA SER A 238 -23.53 15.85 -10.12
C SER A 238 -23.26 14.75 -9.09
N ILE A 239 -22.02 14.63 -8.57
CA ILE A 239 -21.71 13.66 -7.52
C ILE A 239 -22.50 13.94 -6.24
N TRP A 240 -22.82 15.21 -5.97
CA TRP A 240 -23.49 15.63 -4.75
C TRP A 240 -24.98 15.30 -4.74
N ASP A 241 -25.56 15.04 -5.92
CA ASP A 241 -26.97 14.68 -6.11
C ASP A 241 -27.23 13.16 -5.99
N VAL A 242 -26.19 12.37 -5.71
CA VAL A 242 -26.34 10.92 -5.51
C VAL A 242 -27.10 10.65 -4.22
N GLN A 243 -28.20 9.89 -4.31
CA GLN A 243 -28.95 9.44 -3.14
C GLN A 243 -28.16 8.40 -2.35
N VAL A 244 -28.05 8.65 -1.06
CA VAL A 244 -27.42 7.76 -0.09
C VAL A 244 -28.37 7.46 1.06
N GLU A 245 -28.17 6.32 1.68
CA GLU A 245 -28.88 5.89 2.87
C GLU A 245 -27.84 5.52 3.93
N ASP A 246 -28.06 5.93 5.17
CA ASP A 246 -27.15 5.63 6.26
C ASP A 246 -27.51 4.34 7.01
N HIS A 247 -26.73 4.06 8.05
CA HIS A 247 -26.90 2.91 8.94
C HIS A 247 -28.23 2.88 9.72
N ASP A 248 -28.95 4.00 9.84
CA ASP A 248 -30.29 4.08 10.46
C ASP A 248 -31.41 3.97 9.41
N GLY A 249 -31.07 3.97 8.12
CA GLY A 249 -32.03 3.97 7.01
C GLY A 249 -32.45 5.37 6.58
N GLU A 250 -31.82 6.42 7.11
CA GLU A 250 -32.11 7.80 6.75
C GLU A 250 -31.52 8.11 5.38
N LYS A 251 -32.35 8.69 4.52
CA LYS A 251 -31.99 9.01 3.13
C LYS A 251 -31.62 10.47 2.99
N ALA A 252 -30.55 10.73 2.24
CA ALA A 252 -30.11 12.07 1.93
C ALA A 252 -29.43 12.12 0.57
N MET A 253 -29.20 13.33 0.06
CA MET A 253 -28.23 13.56 -1.01
C MET A 253 -26.82 13.50 -0.42
N LEU A 254 -25.86 12.97 -1.17
CA LEU A 254 -24.47 12.86 -0.73
C LEU A 254 -23.90 14.22 -0.30
N GLY A 255 -24.22 15.28 -1.06
CA GLY A 255 -23.81 16.64 -0.74
C GLY A 255 -24.32 17.13 0.61
N ALA A 256 -25.55 16.74 1.00
CA ALA A 256 -26.12 17.12 2.30
C ALA A 256 -25.38 16.47 3.48
N ARG A 257 -24.63 15.37 3.26
CA ARG A 257 -23.81 14.72 4.28
C ARG A 257 -22.39 15.29 4.33
N LEU A 258 -21.81 15.56 3.15
CA LEU A 258 -20.38 15.86 3.01
C LEU A 258 -20.01 17.34 2.89
N LEU A 259 -20.92 18.22 2.47
CA LEU A 259 -20.61 19.64 2.24
C LEU A 259 -20.86 20.51 3.48
N GLY A 260 -20.29 21.72 3.48
CA GLY A 260 -20.45 22.73 4.54
C GLY A 260 -19.42 22.62 5.67
N ARG A 261 -18.62 21.56 5.69
CA ARG A 261 -17.54 21.31 6.65
C ARG A 261 -16.52 20.33 6.07
N PRO A 262 -15.28 20.30 6.58
CA PRO A 262 -14.34 19.26 6.21
C PRO A 262 -14.87 17.87 6.54
N ALA A 263 -14.64 16.91 5.64
CA ALA A 263 -15.17 15.56 5.80
C ALA A 263 -14.20 14.49 5.30
N ILE A 264 -14.18 13.34 5.99
CA ILE A 264 -13.56 12.11 5.49
C ILE A 264 -14.62 11.28 4.78
N LEU A 265 -14.28 10.77 3.60
CA LEU A 265 -15.03 9.73 2.90
C LEU A 265 -14.07 8.57 2.60
N ALA A 266 -14.25 7.44 3.29
CA ALA A 266 -13.50 6.22 3.00
C ALA A 266 -14.41 5.10 2.49
N PHE A 267 -13.86 4.17 1.72
CA PHE A 267 -14.66 3.11 1.10
C PHE A 267 -14.40 1.73 1.74
N PHE A 268 -15.45 0.94 1.87
CA PHE A 268 -15.41 -0.37 2.52
C PHE A 268 -16.57 -1.26 2.05
N TYR A 269 -16.67 -2.51 2.51
CA TYR A 269 -17.91 -3.29 2.42
C TYR A 269 -17.92 -4.36 3.52
N THR A 270 -19.11 -4.78 3.96
CA THR A 270 -19.20 -5.62 5.18
C THR A 270 -18.74 -7.06 4.98
N ARG A 271 -18.69 -7.55 3.73
CA ARG A 271 -18.24 -8.91 3.38
C ARG A 271 -16.71 -9.05 3.22
N CYS A 272 -15.96 -7.97 3.38
CA CYS A 272 -14.51 -8.03 3.28
C CYS A 272 -13.92 -8.94 4.38
N MET A 273 -13.25 -10.02 3.95
CA MET A 273 -12.62 -10.98 4.86
C MET A 273 -11.19 -10.58 5.25
N ASN A 274 -10.65 -9.51 4.67
CA ASN A 274 -9.32 -9.01 5.01
C ASN A 274 -9.41 -8.01 6.18
N PRO A 275 -8.96 -8.39 7.39
CA PRO A 275 -9.07 -7.51 8.56
C PRO A 275 -8.20 -6.26 8.45
N LEU A 276 -7.19 -6.25 7.57
CA LEU A 276 -6.28 -5.11 7.37
C LEU A 276 -6.78 -4.12 6.31
N LYS A 277 -7.85 -4.44 5.57
CA LYS A 277 -8.50 -3.53 4.63
C LYS A 277 -9.74 -2.90 5.27
N CYS A 278 -10.95 -3.20 4.79
CA CYS A 278 -12.21 -2.57 5.20
C CYS A 278 -12.41 -2.50 6.72
N SER A 279 -12.07 -3.60 7.42
CA SER A 279 -12.27 -3.64 8.87
C SER A 279 -11.38 -2.64 9.59
N ARG A 280 -10.10 -2.58 9.22
CA ARG A 280 -9.14 -1.61 9.76
C ARG A 280 -9.52 -0.19 9.38
N THR A 281 -9.94 0.05 8.13
CA THR A 281 -10.39 1.37 7.68
C THR A 281 -11.52 1.90 8.57
N VAL A 282 -12.56 1.10 8.83
CA VAL A 282 -13.68 1.54 9.68
C VAL A 282 -13.27 1.73 11.15
N THR A 283 -12.35 0.92 11.69
CA THR A 283 -11.76 1.16 13.02
C THR A 283 -10.98 2.48 13.08
N ILE A 284 -10.22 2.81 12.03
CA ILE A 284 -9.49 4.08 11.93
C ILE A 284 -10.45 5.27 11.82
N LEU A 285 -11.55 5.14 11.09
CA LEU A 285 -12.60 6.17 11.05
C LEU A 285 -13.19 6.40 12.45
N ALA A 286 -13.52 5.33 13.18
CA ALA A 286 -14.05 5.42 14.54
C ALA A 286 -13.10 6.16 15.48
N GLU A 287 -11.81 5.82 15.45
CA GLU A 287 -10.80 6.46 16.28
C GLU A 287 -10.57 7.93 15.86
N THR A 288 -10.56 8.23 14.56
CA THR A 288 -10.46 9.61 14.05
C THR A 288 -11.64 10.45 14.53
N ALA A 289 -12.87 9.94 14.42
CA ALA A 289 -14.07 10.62 14.88
C ALA A 289 -14.02 10.92 16.38
N LYS A 290 -13.61 9.94 17.19
CA LYS A 290 -13.45 10.10 18.64
C LYS A 290 -12.43 11.20 18.99
N ARG A 291 -11.29 11.23 18.29
CA ARG A 291 -10.26 12.27 18.51
C ARG A 291 -10.74 13.65 18.06
N ALA A 292 -11.39 13.74 16.90
CA ALA A 292 -11.95 15.00 16.42
C ALA A 292 -13.00 15.57 17.39
N ALA A 293 -13.87 14.71 17.93
CA ALA A 293 -14.85 15.11 18.95
C ALA A 293 -14.18 15.56 20.25
N ALA A 294 -13.12 14.88 20.70
CA ALA A 294 -12.37 15.29 21.89
C ALA A 294 -11.70 16.66 21.75
N GLU A 295 -11.42 17.09 20.51
CA GLU A 295 -10.87 18.40 20.19
C GLU A 295 -11.95 19.44 19.80
N GLY A 296 -13.23 19.07 19.81
CA GLY A 296 -14.33 19.97 19.44
C GLY A 296 -14.36 20.36 17.96
N LEU A 297 -13.76 19.55 17.07
CA LEU A 297 -13.74 19.83 15.64
C LEU A 297 -15.09 19.54 15.00
N ALA A 298 -15.63 20.51 14.25
CA ALA A 298 -16.84 20.33 13.44
C ALA A 298 -16.49 19.70 12.08
N VAL A 299 -16.40 18.37 12.04
CA VAL A 299 -15.99 17.59 10.86
C VAL A 299 -16.92 16.41 10.61
N GLY A 300 -17.02 15.98 9.35
CA GLY A 300 -17.70 14.75 8.97
C GLY A 300 -16.76 13.55 8.89
N VAL A 301 -17.18 12.37 9.36
CA VAL A 301 -16.44 11.11 9.23
C VAL A 301 -17.36 10.03 8.67
N PHE A 302 -17.20 9.72 7.40
CA PHE A 302 -18.10 8.83 6.68
C PHE A 302 -17.37 7.65 6.05
N GLY A 303 -17.98 6.47 6.14
CA GLY A 303 -17.61 5.32 5.33
C GLY A 303 -18.70 5.03 4.29
N MET A 304 -18.32 4.73 3.05
CA MET A 304 -19.23 4.37 1.96
C MET A 304 -19.04 2.91 1.55
N SER A 305 -20.15 2.17 1.44
CA SER A 305 -20.11 0.78 1.00
C SER A 305 -19.84 0.64 -0.50
N TYR A 306 -18.95 -0.28 -0.89
CA TYR A 306 -18.77 -0.78 -2.26
C TYR A 306 -19.87 -1.76 -2.69
N ASP A 307 -20.68 -2.24 -1.75
CA ASP A 307 -21.66 -3.30 -1.96
C ASP A 307 -23.05 -2.87 -1.45
N PRO A 308 -23.60 -1.77 -2.01
CA PRO A 308 -24.80 -1.13 -1.46
C PRO A 308 -26.04 -2.04 -1.44
N ALA A 309 -26.11 -3.01 -2.37
CA ALA A 309 -27.19 -3.98 -2.44
C ALA A 309 -27.17 -4.96 -1.26
N TRP A 310 -25.97 -5.38 -0.81
CA TRP A 310 -25.83 -6.29 0.32
C TRP A 310 -25.80 -5.56 1.66
N ASP A 311 -25.11 -4.42 1.72
CA ASP A 311 -24.84 -3.68 2.95
C ASP A 311 -26.06 -2.83 3.36
N THR A 312 -27.11 -3.50 3.87
CA THR A 312 -28.31 -2.86 4.41
C THR A 312 -28.01 -1.99 5.64
N PRO A 313 -28.90 -1.03 6.02
CA PRO A 313 -28.70 -0.20 7.21
C PRO A 313 -28.37 -1.00 8.47
N ALA A 314 -29.12 -2.07 8.73
CA ALA A 314 -28.88 -2.96 9.87
C ALA A 314 -27.47 -3.61 9.84
N ARG A 315 -26.95 -3.98 8.66
CA ARG A 315 -25.60 -4.52 8.52
C ARG A 315 -24.53 -3.44 8.71
N LEU A 316 -24.74 -2.25 8.14
CA LEU A 316 -23.85 -1.10 8.32
C LEU A 316 -23.75 -0.72 9.80
N SER A 317 -24.89 -0.59 10.48
CA SER A 317 -24.98 -0.28 11.90
C SER A 317 -24.19 -1.29 12.74
N ARG A 318 -24.47 -2.59 12.55
CA ARG A 318 -23.75 -3.66 13.24
C ARG A 318 -22.24 -3.62 12.96
N TYR A 319 -21.85 -3.47 11.70
CA TYR A 319 -20.45 -3.48 11.29
C TYR A 319 -19.64 -2.32 11.89
N GLY A 320 -20.22 -1.12 11.95
CA GLY A 320 -19.59 0.06 12.56
C GLY A 320 -19.51 -0.05 14.08
N LEU A 321 -20.57 -0.50 14.75
CA LEU A 321 -20.59 -0.70 16.20
C LEU A 321 -19.53 -1.73 16.65
N ASP A 322 -19.44 -2.86 15.94
CA ASP A 322 -18.42 -3.89 16.22
C ASP A 322 -16.97 -3.37 16.07
N ARG A 323 -16.78 -2.21 15.43
CA ARG A 323 -15.49 -1.55 15.19
C ARG A 323 -15.30 -0.27 16.01
N GLY A 324 -16.23 0.02 16.92
CA GLY A 324 -16.15 1.14 17.83
C GLY A 324 -16.64 2.47 17.27
N MET A 325 -17.33 2.50 16.11
CA MET A 325 -17.96 3.74 15.66
C MET A 325 -19.05 4.18 16.64
N GLN A 326 -18.99 5.45 17.01
CA GLN A 326 -20.06 6.13 17.74
C GLN A 326 -20.82 6.96 16.73
N PHE A 327 -21.98 6.47 16.32
CA PHE A 327 -22.74 7.11 15.26
C PHE A 327 -23.36 8.43 15.73
N THR A 328 -23.29 9.42 14.84
CA THR A 328 -23.92 10.74 14.97
C THR A 328 -24.36 11.19 13.57
N PRO A 329 -25.09 12.30 13.42
CA PRO A 329 -25.37 12.86 12.10
C PRO A 329 -24.12 13.12 11.23
N ASP A 330 -22.97 13.34 11.88
CA ASP A 330 -21.71 13.67 11.24
C ASP A 330 -20.73 12.49 11.21
N VAL A 331 -21.10 11.36 11.83
CA VAL A 331 -20.30 10.14 11.89
C VAL A 331 -21.19 8.97 11.50
N ALA A 332 -21.11 8.53 10.25
CA ALA A 332 -22.03 7.52 9.72
C ALA A 332 -21.39 6.58 8.69
N LEU A 333 -21.96 5.38 8.57
CA LEU A 333 -21.73 4.53 7.41
C LEU A 333 -22.89 4.68 6.43
N LEU A 334 -22.55 4.71 5.15
CA LEU A 334 -23.43 5.06 4.04
C LEU A 334 -23.44 3.94 2.99
N ARG A 335 -24.55 3.85 2.27
CA ARG A 335 -24.66 3.12 1.00
C ARG A 335 -25.31 4.01 -0.05
N ALA A 336 -24.88 3.89 -1.30
CA ALA A 336 -25.59 4.53 -2.41
C ALA A 336 -26.90 3.78 -2.68
N THR A 337 -28.02 4.49 -2.74
CA THR A 337 -29.32 3.95 -3.19
C THR A 337 -29.70 4.45 -4.59
N GLY A 338 -28.94 5.41 -5.12
CA GLY A 338 -29.04 5.90 -6.50
C GLY A 338 -27.96 5.31 -7.43
N ASP A 339 -27.38 6.18 -8.27
CA ASP A 339 -26.39 5.82 -9.29
C ASP A 339 -25.01 5.49 -8.68
N TRP A 340 -24.88 4.26 -8.16
CA TRP A 340 -23.62 3.74 -7.63
C TRP A 340 -22.52 3.64 -8.70
N ASP A 341 -22.88 3.24 -9.93
CA ASP A 341 -21.89 3.07 -11.00
C ASP A 341 -21.32 4.42 -11.47
N GLY A 342 -22.17 5.43 -11.64
CA GLY A 342 -21.73 6.80 -11.92
C GLY A 342 -20.87 7.38 -10.80
N LEU A 343 -21.25 7.17 -9.54
CA LEU A 343 -20.43 7.59 -8.38
C LEU A 343 -19.05 6.93 -8.42
N ARG A 344 -19.01 5.61 -8.60
CA ARG A 344 -17.79 4.81 -8.66
C ARG A 344 -16.87 5.24 -9.79
N MET A 345 -17.42 5.46 -10.98
CA MET A 345 -16.65 5.93 -12.15
C MET A 345 -16.11 7.35 -11.94
N THR A 346 -16.93 8.25 -11.41
CA THR A 346 -16.56 9.65 -11.16
C THR A 346 -15.43 9.77 -10.13
N LEU A 347 -15.48 8.95 -9.09
CA LEU A 347 -14.45 8.90 -8.07
C LEU A 347 -13.23 8.06 -8.49
N GLU A 348 -13.31 7.37 -9.62
CA GLU A 348 -12.26 6.47 -10.15
C GLU A 348 -11.92 5.33 -9.19
N LEU A 349 -12.92 4.83 -8.45
CA LEU A 349 -12.70 3.83 -7.41
C LEU A 349 -12.15 2.52 -7.98
N ALA A 350 -11.05 2.06 -7.42
CA ALA A 350 -10.41 0.80 -7.77
C ALA A 350 -11.10 -0.37 -7.05
N VAL A 351 -12.30 -0.72 -7.52
CA VAL A 351 -13.08 -1.88 -7.06
C VAL A 351 -13.53 -2.75 -8.23
N GLY A 352 -13.44 -4.08 -8.04
CA GLY A 352 -13.86 -5.11 -8.97
C GLY A 352 -15.00 -5.97 -8.39
N TYR A 353 -15.89 -6.43 -9.26
CA TYR A 353 -17.02 -7.29 -8.90
C TYR A 353 -16.88 -8.65 -9.57
N GLY A 354 -17.02 -9.70 -8.76
CA GLY A 354 -17.22 -11.05 -9.23
C GLY A 354 -18.71 -11.36 -9.38
N PRO A 355 -19.07 -12.63 -9.65
CA PRO A 355 -20.47 -13.02 -9.88
C PRO A 355 -21.44 -12.75 -8.71
N SER A 356 -20.93 -12.63 -7.48
CA SER A 356 -21.77 -12.57 -6.27
C SER A 356 -21.41 -11.47 -5.27
N THR A 357 -20.23 -10.86 -5.40
CA THR A 357 -19.71 -9.85 -4.46
C THR A 357 -18.51 -9.12 -5.05
N VAL A 358 -18.04 -8.09 -4.34
CA VAL A 358 -16.73 -7.48 -4.54
C VAL A 358 -15.66 -8.56 -4.49
N ASN A 359 -15.04 -8.85 -5.63
CA ASN A 359 -13.96 -9.83 -5.70
C ASN A 359 -12.60 -9.17 -5.38
N ARG A 360 -12.54 -7.84 -5.49
CA ARG A 360 -11.30 -7.07 -5.39
C ARG A 360 -11.59 -5.61 -5.04
N HIS A 361 -10.80 -5.01 -4.18
CA HIS A 361 -10.87 -3.58 -3.91
C HIS A 361 -9.56 -3.07 -3.29
N ARG A 362 -9.29 -1.79 -3.50
CA ARG A 362 -8.26 -1.04 -2.78
C ARG A 362 -8.80 -0.45 -1.49
N ILE A 363 -7.87 0.05 -0.67
CA ILE A 363 -8.22 0.94 0.44
C ILE A 363 -8.18 2.34 -0.14
N GLU A 364 -9.31 3.05 -0.09
CA GLU A 364 -9.46 4.39 -0.66
C GLU A 364 -10.03 5.32 0.39
N VAL A 365 -9.32 6.42 0.64
CA VAL A 365 -9.69 7.45 1.62
C VAL A 365 -9.54 8.83 0.99
N LEU A 366 -10.59 9.63 1.06
CA LEU A 366 -10.60 11.03 0.64
C LEU A 366 -10.83 11.91 1.87
N VAL A 367 -10.11 13.02 1.96
CA VAL A 367 -10.47 14.15 2.84
C VAL A 367 -10.86 15.32 1.96
N LEU A 368 -12.05 15.86 2.23
CA LEU A 368 -12.66 16.95 1.51
C LEU A 368 -12.63 18.23 2.37
N ASP A 369 -12.47 19.38 1.73
CA ASP A 369 -12.79 20.67 2.35
C ASP A 369 -14.31 20.91 2.43
N ALA A 370 -14.72 22.02 3.04
CA ALA A 370 -16.14 22.38 3.19
C ALA A 370 -16.90 22.56 1.86
N ASN A 371 -16.19 22.76 0.74
CA ASN A 371 -16.78 22.89 -0.59
C ASN A 371 -16.77 21.55 -1.36
N GLY A 372 -16.37 20.46 -0.71
CA GLY A 372 -16.29 19.13 -1.33
C GLY A 372 -15.06 18.93 -2.21
N ARG A 373 -14.04 19.79 -2.12
CA ARG A 373 -12.79 19.63 -2.89
C ARG A 373 -11.86 18.65 -2.17
N PRO A 374 -11.35 17.61 -2.84
CA PRO A 374 -10.33 16.74 -2.25
C PRO A 374 -9.07 17.53 -1.88
N VAL A 375 -8.70 17.49 -0.60
CA VAL A 375 -7.45 18.06 -0.09
C VAL A 375 -6.42 16.97 0.25
N PHE A 376 -6.84 15.72 0.30
CA PHE A 376 -6.01 14.55 0.51
C PHE A 376 -6.68 13.31 -0.09
N GLU A 377 -5.85 12.42 -0.63
CA GLU A 377 -6.25 11.11 -1.14
C GLU A 377 -5.19 10.10 -0.74
N SER A 378 -5.62 8.91 -0.32
CA SER A 378 -4.72 7.79 -0.04
C SER A 378 -5.28 6.52 -0.64
N ASP A 379 -4.40 5.79 -1.33
CA ASP A 379 -4.66 4.47 -1.88
C ASP A 379 -3.78 3.39 -1.24
N GLY A 380 -4.29 2.16 -1.19
CA GLY A 380 -3.53 0.95 -0.83
C GLY A 380 -3.29 0.71 0.68
N ARG A 381 -3.28 1.75 1.52
CA ARG A 381 -3.22 1.65 2.99
C ARG A 381 -4.13 2.71 3.62
N PRO A 382 -4.88 2.42 4.70
CA PRO A 382 -5.62 3.47 5.38
C PRO A 382 -4.62 4.27 6.23
N PRO A 383 -4.59 5.62 6.11
CA PRO A 383 -3.74 6.46 6.97
C PRO A 383 -4.11 6.26 8.44
N GLU A 384 -3.16 6.44 9.35
CA GLU A 384 -3.47 6.29 10.77
C GLU A 384 -4.38 7.43 11.26
N ALA A 385 -5.15 7.19 12.34
CA ALA A 385 -6.14 8.16 12.82
C ALA A 385 -5.55 9.55 13.16
N GLY A 386 -4.29 9.59 13.62
CA GLY A 386 -3.59 10.85 13.86
C GLY A 386 -3.27 11.64 12.59
N GLU A 387 -2.96 10.94 11.49
CA GLU A 387 -2.68 11.55 10.18
C GLU A 387 -3.97 12.14 9.61
N LEU A 388 -5.07 11.39 9.62
CA LEU A 388 -6.37 11.87 9.16
C LEU A 388 -6.86 13.08 9.96
N LEU A 389 -6.67 13.07 11.28
CA LEU A 389 -7.00 14.20 12.15
C LEU A 389 -6.18 15.45 11.79
N ALA A 390 -4.88 15.30 11.51
CA ALA A 390 -4.02 16.41 11.11
C ALA A 390 -4.49 17.01 9.78
N VAL A 391 -4.82 16.17 8.79
CA VAL A 391 -5.35 16.62 7.50
C VAL A 391 -6.70 17.33 7.67
N LEU A 392 -7.60 16.81 8.51
CA LEU A 392 -8.89 17.45 8.80
C LEU A 392 -8.73 18.85 9.41
N LYS A 393 -7.75 19.04 10.31
CA LYS A 393 -7.46 20.36 10.89
C LYS A 393 -6.98 21.35 9.83
N GLN A 394 -6.11 20.90 8.93
CA GLN A 394 -5.65 21.73 7.82
C GLN A 394 -6.80 22.09 6.87
N ALA A 395 -7.71 21.15 6.62
CA ALA A 395 -8.90 21.37 5.80
C ALA A 395 -9.88 22.36 6.47
N ALA A 396 -10.00 22.33 7.80
CA ALA A 396 -10.86 23.24 8.57
C ALA A 396 -10.34 24.68 8.65
N ALA A 397 -9.04 24.88 8.42
CA ALA A 397 -8.40 26.20 8.46
C ALA A 397 -8.49 26.95 7.11
N ARG A 398 -9.00 26.31 6.06
CA ARG A 398 -9.22 26.87 4.72
C ARG A 398 -10.67 27.31 4.56
#